data_AF-A0A0A0M0T6-F1
#
_entry.id   AF-A0A0A0M0T6-F1
#
_cell.length_a   1.000
_cell.length_b   1.000
_cell.length_c   1.000
_cell.angle_alpha   90.00
_cell.angle_beta   90.00
_cell.angle_gamma   90.00
#
_symmetry.space_group_name_H-M   'P 1'
#
loop_
_entity.id
_entity.type
_entity.pdbx_description
1 polymer ?
#
loop_
_entity_poly.entity_id
_entity_poly.type
_entity_poly.pdbx_seq_one_letter_code
_entity_poly.pdbx_strand_id
1 'polypeptide(L)'
;MGFLVTDRSEEPSRDDIRCVRADLTERCETGDLIVTIKSKSQSFQVWETRPFERGMYKSGVSVGTFFCCTSLKEYLNISCLKNLNSTFEGMPNLNQVQALIGHYGPTVFFHPDEEFFPSSVPWFFKNGALLYRNGNTKGEPIDMRGSNLPCGGENDGAYWIDLPTNDNARENLKSGNIKTARLYVHVKPALGGTFTDIVMWVFCPFNGPAAIKVSFLNIKLKKIGEHVSDWEHFTLRICNFSGELWQVYFSEHSGGKWVDASDLEFIHGNKPIVYSSKHGHASYPHPGSYLQGSVAGIGVRNDAARSKFFVDSSLKYEIIAAEYLGDGYIAEPDWLQYMREWGPTVKYNSRSEIERLIDLLPPFVQFSLEDLLALFPTELYGEEGPTGPKEKNNWFGDERC
;
A
#
# COMPACT_ATOMS: atom_id res chain seq x y z
N MET A 1 10.30 23.78 -8.00
CA MET A 1 11.10 25.01 -7.84
C MET A 1 10.32 25.95 -6.94
N GLY A 2 10.91 26.29 -5.80
CA GLY A 2 10.24 26.93 -4.68
C GLY A 2 10.95 28.20 -4.19
N PHE A 3 10.95 28.40 -2.86
CA PHE A 3 11.43 29.63 -2.24
C PHE A 3 12.86 29.51 -1.68
N LEU A 4 13.54 30.65 -1.60
CA LEU A 4 14.80 30.81 -0.87
C LEU A 4 14.53 31.66 0.37
N VAL A 5 14.97 31.20 1.53
CA VAL A 5 14.80 31.88 2.82
C VAL A 5 16.16 32.24 3.38
N THR A 6 16.28 33.47 3.89
CA THR A 6 17.49 34.01 4.51
C THR A 6 17.21 34.38 5.97
N ASP A 7 18.27 34.58 6.76
CA ASP A 7 18.21 35.05 8.14
C ASP A 7 18.13 36.58 8.26
N ARG A 8 18.00 37.29 7.13
CA ARG A 8 17.96 38.76 7.06
C ARG A 8 16.69 39.26 6.41
N SER A 9 16.36 40.52 6.65
CA SER A 9 15.20 41.19 6.04
C SER A 9 15.38 41.54 4.56
N GLU A 10 16.61 41.53 4.06
CA GLU A 10 16.89 41.90 2.67
C GLU A 10 16.52 40.76 1.70
N GLU A 11 16.06 41.14 0.51
CA GLU A 11 15.83 40.18 -0.58
C GLU A 11 17.14 39.45 -0.97
N PRO A 12 17.09 38.13 -1.26
CA PRO A 12 18.27 37.40 -1.73
C PRO A 12 18.84 37.98 -3.03
N SER A 13 20.14 37.77 -3.27
CA SER A 13 20.75 38.22 -4.52
C SER A 13 20.13 37.47 -5.71
N ARG A 14 19.96 38.17 -6.83
CA ARG A 14 19.57 37.53 -8.10
C ARG A 14 20.63 36.55 -8.61
N ASP A 15 21.86 36.65 -8.12
CA ASP A 15 22.91 35.69 -8.44
C ASP A 15 22.72 34.34 -7.72
N ASP A 16 21.98 34.33 -6.61
CA ASP A 16 21.69 33.13 -5.81
C ASP A 16 20.49 32.35 -6.37
N ILE A 17 19.73 32.94 -7.30
CA ILE A 17 18.50 32.37 -7.84
C ILE A 17 18.63 32.19 -9.35
N ARG A 18 18.06 31.09 -9.86
CA ARG A 18 17.92 30.83 -11.30
C ARG A 18 16.49 30.39 -11.59
N CYS A 19 15.95 30.88 -12.70
CA CYS A 19 14.68 30.42 -13.23
C CYS A 19 14.90 29.31 -14.24
N VAL A 20 13.94 28.38 -14.31
CA VAL A 20 13.92 27.32 -15.29
C VAL A 20 12.93 27.69 -16.38
N ARG A 21 13.23 27.35 -17.64
CA ARG A 21 12.30 27.57 -18.74
C ARG A 21 11.02 26.76 -18.53
N ALA A 22 9.87 27.33 -18.84
CA ALA A 22 8.57 26.70 -18.61
C ALA A 22 8.40 25.35 -19.34
N ASP A 23 9.04 25.15 -20.49
CA ASP A 23 9.02 23.88 -21.23
C ASP A 23 9.81 22.74 -20.56
N LEU A 24 10.61 23.05 -19.54
CA LEU A 24 11.37 22.10 -18.73
C LEU A 24 10.72 21.85 -17.36
N THR A 25 9.47 22.28 -17.18
CA THR A 25 8.73 22.18 -15.92
C THR A 25 7.42 21.43 -16.09
N GLU A 26 6.94 20.86 -14.98
CA GLU A 26 5.62 20.24 -14.85
C GLU A 26 4.82 20.89 -13.72
N ARG A 27 3.50 20.67 -13.75
CA ARG A 27 2.61 21.13 -12.68
C ARG A 27 3.02 20.50 -11.34
N CYS A 28 3.03 21.33 -10.32
CA CYS A 28 3.44 20.98 -8.96
C CYS A 28 2.24 21.17 -8.03
N GLU A 29 2.20 20.43 -6.93
CA GLU A 29 1.24 20.59 -5.84
C GLU A 29 1.95 20.62 -4.49
N THR A 30 1.24 21.09 -3.46
CA THR A 30 1.69 20.98 -2.08
C THR A 30 1.51 19.55 -1.58
N GLY A 31 2.54 19.02 -0.93
CA GLY A 31 2.50 17.79 -0.16
C GLY A 31 2.19 18.07 1.32
N ASP A 32 2.94 17.44 2.20
CA ASP A 32 2.75 17.55 3.64
C ASP A 32 3.16 18.93 4.18
N LEU A 33 2.51 19.31 5.29
CA LEU A 33 2.82 20.55 6.01
C LEU A 33 4.09 20.35 6.84
N ILE A 34 5.16 21.06 6.49
CA ILE A 34 6.43 21.02 7.22
C ILE A 34 6.31 21.79 8.54
N VAL A 35 5.83 23.03 8.48
CA VAL A 35 5.72 23.88 9.68
C VAL A 35 4.62 24.91 9.55
N THR A 36 3.94 25.20 10.67
CA THR A 36 3.06 26.37 10.83
C THR A 36 3.61 27.28 11.92
N ILE A 37 3.83 28.55 11.57
CA ILE A 37 4.26 29.61 12.47
C ILE A 37 3.08 30.55 12.65
N LYS A 38 2.53 30.62 13.88
CA LYS A 38 1.40 31.51 14.20
C LYS A 38 1.90 32.75 14.95
N SER A 39 1.50 33.92 14.47
CA SER A 39 1.59 35.18 15.21
C SER A 39 0.18 35.66 15.61
N LYS A 40 0.10 36.73 16.41
CA LYS A 40 -1.20 37.28 16.87
C LYS A 40 -2.11 37.74 15.72
N SER A 41 -1.55 38.05 14.55
CA SER A 41 -2.28 38.62 13.41
C SER A 41 -2.17 37.81 12.12
N GLN A 42 -1.23 36.87 12.00
CA GLN A 42 -0.96 36.12 10.77
C GLN A 42 -0.45 34.71 11.04
N SER A 43 -0.78 33.78 10.16
CA SER A 43 -0.20 32.43 10.10
C SER A 43 0.68 32.30 8.88
N PHE A 44 1.90 31.81 9.05
CA PHE A 44 2.80 31.43 7.98
C PHE A 44 2.91 29.91 7.94
N GLN A 45 2.76 29.32 6.76
CA GLN A 45 2.79 27.88 6.56
C GLN A 45 3.83 27.52 5.50
N VAL A 46 4.55 26.43 5.75
CA VAL A 46 5.52 25.86 4.81
C VAL A 46 5.10 24.44 4.50
N TRP A 47 5.03 24.13 3.21
CA TRP A 47 4.56 22.88 2.66
C TRP A 47 5.64 22.27 1.79
N GLU A 48 5.74 20.95 1.79
CA GLU A 48 6.51 20.23 0.79
C GLU A 48 5.92 20.44 -0.60
N THR A 49 6.73 20.20 -1.63
CA THR A 49 6.28 20.29 -3.02
C THR A 49 6.56 18.98 -3.74
N ARG A 50 5.60 18.55 -4.55
CA ARG A 50 5.72 17.33 -5.34
C ARG A 50 5.02 17.47 -6.69
N PRO A 51 5.40 16.65 -7.69
CA PRO A 51 4.72 16.64 -8.98
C PRO A 51 3.23 16.33 -8.83
N PHE A 52 2.39 17.03 -9.58
CA PHE A 52 0.94 16.83 -9.58
C PHE A 52 0.57 15.48 -10.22
N GLU A 53 1.11 15.19 -11.41
CA GLU A 53 0.98 13.86 -12.01
C GLU A 53 2.15 12.97 -11.59
N ARG A 54 1.83 11.79 -11.05
CA ARG A 54 2.80 10.81 -10.56
C ARG A 54 2.45 9.41 -11.05
N GLY A 55 3.43 8.52 -10.97
CA GLY A 55 3.36 7.14 -11.46
C GLY A 55 4.49 6.82 -12.43
N MET A 56 4.55 5.56 -12.83
CA MET A 56 5.67 4.95 -13.55
C MET A 56 6.04 5.67 -14.85
N TYR A 57 5.03 6.21 -15.55
CA TYR A 57 5.20 6.86 -16.86
C TYR A 57 5.20 8.39 -16.79
N LYS A 58 5.24 8.97 -15.59
CA LYS A 58 5.22 10.42 -15.41
C LYS A 58 6.63 10.99 -15.29
N SER A 59 6.83 12.17 -15.87
CA SER A 59 8.13 12.82 -16.00
C SER A 59 8.43 13.87 -14.92
N GLY A 60 7.46 14.17 -14.06
CA GLY A 60 7.63 15.17 -13.00
C GLY A 60 8.68 14.75 -11.99
N VAL A 61 9.62 15.63 -11.71
CA VAL A 61 10.73 15.44 -10.77
C VAL A 61 10.53 16.36 -9.57
N SER A 62 10.54 15.76 -8.37
CA SER A 62 10.65 16.53 -7.13
C SER A 62 12.12 16.88 -6.87
N VAL A 63 12.39 18.13 -6.53
CA VAL A 63 13.73 18.65 -6.23
C VAL A 63 13.93 18.95 -4.74
N GLY A 64 13.01 18.48 -3.88
CA GLY A 64 13.09 18.72 -2.44
C GLY A 64 12.91 20.20 -2.05
N THR A 65 12.17 20.97 -2.84
CA THR A 65 11.82 22.36 -2.52
C THR A 65 10.53 22.45 -1.71
N PHE A 66 10.27 23.61 -1.12
CA PHE A 66 9.04 23.89 -0.38
C PHE A 66 8.28 25.08 -0.97
N PHE A 67 6.99 25.14 -0.66
CA PHE A 67 6.10 26.27 -0.88
C PHE A 67 5.78 26.92 0.45
N CYS A 68 5.77 28.24 0.54
CA CYS A 68 5.35 28.93 1.75
C CYS A 68 4.37 30.05 1.44
N CYS A 69 3.37 30.23 2.30
CA CYS A 69 2.35 31.26 2.15
C CYS A 69 1.90 31.83 3.50
N THR A 70 1.37 33.06 3.46
CA THR A 70 0.70 33.70 4.61
C THR A 70 -0.82 33.67 4.50
N SER A 71 -1.36 33.30 3.32
CA SER A 71 -2.79 33.24 3.02
C SER A 71 -3.13 32.03 2.16
N LEU A 72 -4.20 31.31 2.53
CA LEU A 72 -4.71 30.14 1.79
C LEU A 72 -5.31 30.48 0.41
N LYS A 73 -5.38 31.77 0.03
CA LYS A 73 -5.89 32.21 -1.27
C LYS A 73 -4.80 32.40 -2.33
N GLU A 74 -3.53 32.17 -1.99
CA GLU A 74 -2.43 32.31 -2.95
C GLU A 74 -2.38 31.10 -3.88
N TYR A 75 -2.38 31.36 -5.19
CA TYR A 75 -2.13 30.35 -6.20
C TYR A 75 -0.69 29.86 -6.09
N LEU A 76 -0.48 28.56 -6.32
CA LEU A 76 0.84 27.94 -6.37
C LEU A 76 1.66 28.49 -7.54
N ASN A 77 2.49 29.50 -7.27
CA ASN A 77 3.42 30.08 -8.24
C ASN A 77 4.75 29.31 -8.30
N ILE A 78 4.64 27.98 -8.28
CA ILE A 78 5.79 27.06 -8.30
C ILE A 78 5.57 25.97 -9.34
N SER A 79 6.65 25.39 -9.82
CA SER A 79 6.58 24.31 -10.82
C SER A 79 7.64 23.26 -10.51
N CYS A 80 7.32 22.00 -10.72
CA CYS A 80 8.25 20.90 -10.54
C CYS A 80 9.12 20.76 -11.80
N LEU A 81 10.28 20.12 -11.72
CA LEU A 81 11.09 19.88 -12.92
C LEU A 81 10.47 18.78 -13.78
N LYS A 82 10.79 18.78 -15.07
CA LYS A 82 10.39 17.76 -16.02
C LYS A 82 11.60 16.98 -16.49
N ASN A 83 11.60 15.66 -16.31
CA ASN A 83 12.58 14.82 -16.98
C ASN A 83 12.17 14.59 -18.43
N LEU A 84 12.98 15.10 -19.37
CA LEU A 84 12.77 14.89 -20.81
C LEU A 84 13.41 13.61 -21.33
N ASN A 85 14.24 12.95 -20.52
CA ASN A 85 14.92 11.74 -20.93
C ASN A 85 14.03 10.51 -20.69
N SER A 86 13.64 9.86 -21.79
CA SER A 86 12.84 8.63 -21.76
C SER A 86 13.65 7.36 -21.51
N THR A 87 15.00 7.43 -21.53
CA THR A 87 15.86 6.25 -21.33
C THR A 87 16.11 5.95 -19.86
N PHE A 88 15.68 6.85 -18.95
CA PHE A 88 15.81 6.70 -17.50
C PHE A 88 17.20 6.20 -17.06
N GLU A 89 18.28 6.84 -17.52
CA GLU A 89 19.68 6.40 -17.29
C GLU A 89 20.05 6.21 -15.81
N GLY A 90 19.34 6.84 -14.88
CA GLY A 90 19.53 6.65 -13.45
C GLY A 90 18.93 5.35 -12.89
N MET A 91 18.06 4.66 -13.63
CA MET A 91 17.40 3.46 -13.12
C MET A 91 18.40 2.31 -12.91
N PRO A 92 18.27 1.56 -11.80
CA PRO A 92 19.15 0.44 -11.50
C PRO A 92 18.96 -0.69 -12.51
N ASN A 93 20.03 -1.36 -12.94
CA ASN A 93 19.89 -2.64 -13.64
C ASN A 93 19.50 -3.77 -12.66
N LEU A 94 19.20 -4.96 -13.19
CA LEU A 94 18.75 -6.09 -12.36
C LEU A 94 19.71 -6.47 -11.22
N ASN A 95 21.03 -6.41 -11.45
CA ASN A 95 22.01 -6.71 -10.39
C ASN A 95 21.96 -5.65 -9.28
N GLN A 96 21.81 -4.38 -9.64
CA GLN A 96 21.64 -3.29 -8.69
C GLN A 96 20.32 -3.43 -7.92
N VAL A 97 19.22 -3.77 -8.59
CA VAL A 97 17.93 -4.06 -7.94
C VAL A 97 18.08 -5.17 -6.90
N GLN A 98 18.70 -6.29 -7.25
CA GLN A 98 18.93 -7.40 -6.33
C GLN A 98 19.84 -6.99 -5.15
N ALA A 99 20.86 -6.17 -5.40
CA ALA A 99 21.69 -5.63 -4.33
C ALA A 99 20.90 -4.69 -3.39
N LEU A 100 20.04 -3.83 -3.93
CA LEU A 100 19.16 -2.95 -3.15
C LEU A 100 18.17 -3.76 -2.31
N ILE A 101 17.55 -4.80 -2.87
CA ILE A 101 16.66 -5.71 -2.12
C ILE A 101 17.45 -6.46 -1.03
N GLY A 102 18.66 -6.92 -1.34
CA GLY A 102 19.52 -7.56 -0.33
C GLY A 102 19.89 -6.63 0.82
N HIS A 103 20.07 -5.33 0.53
CA HIS A 103 20.53 -4.32 1.47
C HIS A 103 19.40 -3.71 2.31
N TYR A 104 18.27 -3.38 1.67
CA TYR A 104 17.13 -2.68 2.29
C TYR A 104 15.90 -3.56 2.48
N GLY A 105 15.87 -4.79 1.95
CA GLY A 105 14.71 -5.69 2.04
C GLY A 105 14.21 -5.83 3.47
N PRO A 106 12.98 -5.37 3.79
CA PRO A 106 12.48 -5.36 5.15
C PRO A 106 12.24 -6.75 5.72
N THR A 107 12.29 -6.85 7.05
CA THR A 107 11.74 -8.00 7.77
C THR A 107 10.29 -7.71 8.14
N VAL A 108 9.37 -8.51 7.63
CA VAL A 108 7.94 -8.39 7.91
C VAL A 108 7.59 -9.29 9.09
N PHE A 109 7.17 -8.72 10.21
CA PHE A 109 6.64 -9.46 11.36
C PHE A 109 5.13 -9.56 11.29
N PHE A 110 4.60 -10.76 11.57
CA PHE A 110 3.18 -11.00 11.72
C PHE A 110 2.82 -11.03 13.20
N HIS A 111 1.61 -10.59 13.55
CA HIS A 111 1.16 -10.52 14.93
C HIS A 111 1.31 -11.89 15.65
N PRO A 112 1.70 -11.95 16.95
CA PRO A 112 1.90 -13.21 17.66
C PRO A 112 0.65 -14.10 17.72
N ASP A 113 -0.53 -13.49 17.69
CA ASP A 113 -1.83 -14.16 17.66
C ASP A 113 -2.41 -14.27 16.25
N GLU A 114 -1.61 -14.13 15.19
CA GLU A 114 -2.08 -14.34 13.82
C GLU A 114 -2.48 -15.81 13.59
N GLU A 115 -3.60 -16.01 12.89
CA GLU A 115 -4.15 -17.31 12.54
C GLU A 115 -4.08 -17.56 11.02
N PHE A 116 -4.04 -16.50 10.22
CA PHE A 116 -4.07 -16.50 8.76
C PHE A 116 -2.73 -16.03 8.18
N PHE A 117 -1.70 -16.87 8.25
CA PHE A 117 -0.36 -16.49 7.82
C PHE A 117 -0.23 -16.33 6.30
N PRO A 118 0.79 -15.57 5.81
CA PRO A 118 1.05 -15.50 4.38
C PRO A 118 1.47 -16.85 3.81
N SER A 119 1.40 -16.97 2.49
CA SER A 119 1.94 -18.11 1.75
C SER A 119 2.51 -17.67 0.40
N SER A 120 3.08 -18.60 -0.38
CA SER A 120 3.28 -18.32 -1.80
C SER A 120 2.04 -18.68 -2.61
N VAL A 121 1.76 -17.92 -3.67
CA VAL A 121 0.70 -18.20 -4.64
C VAL A 121 0.79 -19.63 -5.19
N PRO A 122 1.96 -20.17 -5.59
CA PRO A 122 2.06 -21.57 -6.00
C PRO A 122 1.69 -22.58 -4.92
N TRP A 123 1.97 -22.28 -3.64
CA TRP A 123 1.52 -23.15 -2.54
C TRP A 123 0.00 -23.09 -2.44
N PHE A 124 -0.61 -21.91 -2.49
CA PHE A 124 -2.06 -21.75 -2.40
C PHE A 124 -2.80 -22.54 -3.49
N PHE A 125 -2.38 -22.42 -4.76
CA PHE A 125 -2.95 -23.19 -5.87
C PHE A 125 -2.77 -24.69 -5.70
N LYS A 126 -1.54 -25.13 -5.38
CA LYS A 126 -1.23 -26.55 -5.19
C LYS A 126 -2.00 -27.20 -4.03
N ASN A 127 -2.40 -26.42 -3.02
CA ASN A 127 -3.08 -26.93 -1.82
C ASN A 127 -4.61 -26.79 -1.86
N GLY A 128 -5.17 -26.53 -3.04
CA GLY A 128 -6.60 -26.76 -3.28
C GLY A 128 -7.43 -25.52 -3.55
N ALA A 129 -6.82 -24.36 -3.82
CA ALA A 129 -7.57 -23.23 -4.39
C ALA A 129 -8.20 -23.63 -5.73
N LEU A 130 -9.42 -23.16 -5.97
CA LEU A 130 -10.25 -23.54 -7.11
C LEU A 130 -10.63 -22.30 -7.91
N LEU A 131 -10.63 -22.42 -9.24
CA LEU A 131 -11.21 -21.43 -10.14
C LEU A 131 -12.68 -21.75 -10.35
N TYR A 132 -13.54 -20.79 -10.04
CA TYR A 132 -14.96 -20.84 -10.33
C TYR A 132 -15.30 -20.00 -11.56
N ARG A 133 -16.37 -20.40 -12.24
CA ARG A 133 -16.92 -19.70 -13.39
C ARG A 133 -18.40 -19.44 -13.14
N ASN A 134 -18.85 -18.23 -13.47
CA ASN A 134 -20.26 -17.87 -13.36
C ASN A 134 -21.15 -18.86 -14.14
N GLY A 135 -22.21 -19.34 -13.49
CA GLY A 135 -23.09 -20.39 -14.02
C GLY A 135 -22.62 -21.83 -13.79
N ASN A 136 -21.43 -22.05 -13.22
CA ASN A 136 -20.94 -23.37 -12.83
C ASN A 136 -20.86 -23.49 -11.30
N THR A 137 -21.36 -24.59 -10.75
CA THR A 137 -21.34 -24.86 -9.30
C THR A 137 -20.09 -25.60 -8.84
N LYS A 138 -19.28 -26.10 -9.79
CA LYS A 138 -18.06 -26.86 -9.50
C LYS A 138 -16.81 -26.04 -9.87
N GLY A 139 -15.96 -25.82 -8.88
CA GLY A 139 -14.64 -25.21 -9.08
C GLY A 139 -13.65 -26.17 -9.74
N GLU A 140 -12.75 -25.62 -10.53
CA GLU A 140 -11.69 -26.34 -11.25
C GLU A 140 -10.34 -26.14 -10.54
N PRO A 141 -9.49 -27.18 -10.42
CA PRO A 141 -8.15 -27.01 -9.85
C PRO A 141 -7.32 -25.99 -10.63
N ILE A 142 -6.58 -25.15 -9.91
CA ILE A 142 -5.66 -24.18 -10.51
C ILE A 142 -4.28 -24.84 -10.63
N ASP A 143 -3.63 -24.70 -11.79
CA ASP A 143 -2.24 -25.11 -11.98
C ASP A 143 -1.34 -24.34 -11.01
N MET A 144 -0.24 -24.95 -10.54
CA MET A 144 0.63 -24.31 -9.56
C MET A 144 1.25 -22.98 -10.02
N ARG A 145 1.31 -22.72 -11.33
CA ARG A 145 1.75 -21.44 -11.92
C ARG A 145 0.59 -20.49 -12.22
N GLY A 146 -0.65 -20.99 -12.19
CA GLY A 146 -1.83 -20.26 -12.63
C GLY A 146 -2.03 -20.29 -14.15
N SER A 147 -1.37 -21.19 -14.88
CA SER A 147 -1.39 -21.21 -16.36
C SER A 147 -2.76 -21.48 -16.98
N ASN A 148 -3.71 -21.99 -16.20
CA ASN A 148 -5.10 -22.21 -16.62
C ASN A 148 -6.06 -21.12 -16.14
N LEU A 149 -5.56 -20.04 -15.54
CA LEU A 149 -6.36 -18.86 -15.23
C LEU A 149 -6.62 -18.05 -16.51
N PRO A 150 -7.80 -17.40 -16.64
CA PRO A 150 -8.05 -16.51 -17.75
C PRO A 150 -7.12 -15.28 -17.67
N CYS A 151 -6.32 -15.08 -18.70
CA CYS A 151 -5.30 -14.04 -18.81
C CYS A 151 -5.90 -12.71 -19.33
N GLY A 152 -5.54 -11.59 -18.70
CA GLY A 152 -5.95 -10.24 -19.07
C GLY A 152 -7.45 -9.99 -18.92
N GLY A 153 -7.96 -8.92 -19.54
CA GLY A 153 -9.36 -8.49 -19.44
C GLY A 153 -9.62 -7.60 -18.23
N GLU A 154 -10.89 -7.49 -17.85
CA GLU A 154 -11.35 -6.67 -16.73
C GLU A 154 -12.00 -7.55 -15.67
N ASN A 155 -12.24 -6.97 -14.50
CA ASN A 155 -13.04 -7.61 -13.47
C ASN A 155 -14.54 -7.60 -13.84
N ASP A 156 -14.96 -8.63 -14.58
CA ASP A 156 -16.29 -8.78 -15.17
C ASP A 156 -17.22 -9.73 -14.39
N GLY A 157 -16.75 -10.27 -13.26
CA GLY A 157 -17.46 -11.27 -12.46
C GLY A 157 -17.69 -12.61 -13.17
N ALA A 158 -16.99 -12.88 -14.28
CA ALA A 158 -17.13 -14.14 -15.01
C ALA A 158 -16.41 -15.29 -14.31
N TYR A 159 -15.36 -14.99 -13.53
CA TYR A 159 -14.53 -15.96 -12.83
C TYR A 159 -14.11 -15.40 -11.47
N TRP A 160 -13.96 -16.27 -10.47
CA TRP A 160 -13.32 -15.93 -9.19
C TRP A 160 -12.52 -17.12 -8.67
N ILE A 161 -11.54 -16.88 -7.81
CA ILE A 161 -10.84 -17.93 -7.07
C ILE A 161 -11.55 -18.14 -5.74
N ASP A 162 -11.67 -19.38 -5.27
CA ASP A 162 -12.24 -19.69 -3.95
C ASP A 162 -11.51 -20.86 -3.29
N LEU A 163 -11.78 -21.06 -2.02
CA LEU A 163 -11.26 -22.13 -1.19
C LEU A 163 -11.87 -23.50 -1.57
N PRO A 164 -11.22 -24.62 -1.24
CA PRO A 164 -11.76 -25.95 -1.49
C PRO A 164 -13.03 -26.20 -0.66
N THR A 165 -13.92 -27.05 -1.18
CA THR A 165 -15.21 -27.36 -0.54
C THR A 165 -15.12 -28.25 0.70
N ASN A 166 -13.98 -28.93 0.90
CA ASN A 166 -13.76 -29.75 2.10
C ASN A 166 -13.34 -28.86 3.28
N ASP A 167 -14.08 -28.90 4.39
CA ASP A 167 -13.84 -28.03 5.55
C ASP A 167 -12.41 -28.09 6.10
N ASN A 168 -11.83 -29.30 6.25
CA ASN A 168 -10.47 -29.43 6.76
C ASN A 168 -9.44 -28.85 5.77
N ALA A 169 -9.63 -29.08 4.47
CA ALA A 169 -8.76 -28.51 3.44
C ALA A 169 -8.91 -26.98 3.40
N ARG A 170 -10.14 -26.48 3.57
CA ARG A 170 -10.46 -25.06 3.61
C ARG A 170 -9.75 -24.36 4.76
N GLU A 171 -9.91 -24.86 5.98
CA GLU A 171 -9.30 -24.25 7.17
C GLU A 171 -7.77 -24.34 7.11
N ASN A 172 -7.20 -25.46 6.64
CA ASN A 172 -5.75 -25.56 6.42
C ASN A 172 -5.24 -24.56 5.38
N LEU A 173 -6.01 -24.31 4.31
CA LEU A 173 -5.62 -23.36 3.26
C LEU A 173 -5.68 -21.93 3.79
N LYS A 174 -6.73 -21.58 4.57
CA LYS A 174 -6.87 -20.27 5.21
C LYS A 174 -5.71 -19.95 6.16
N SER A 175 -5.25 -20.93 6.95
CA SER A 175 -4.13 -20.72 7.88
C SER A 175 -2.82 -20.33 7.19
N GLY A 176 -2.71 -20.59 5.88
CA GLY A 176 -1.54 -20.29 5.08
C GLY A 176 -0.29 -21.07 5.50
N ASN A 177 0.86 -20.64 4.98
CA ASN A 177 2.12 -21.32 5.22
C ASN A 177 3.31 -20.38 5.09
N ILE A 178 3.63 -19.71 6.19
CA ILE A 178 4.70 -18.73 6.28
C ILE A 178 6.07 -19.26 5.83
N LYS A 179 6.30 -20.58 5.90
CA LYS A 179 7.56 -21.18 5.43
C LYS A 179 7.73 -21.03 3.92
N THR A 180 6.61 -21.08 3.18
CA THR A 180 6.56 -20.94 1.73
C THR A 180 6.45 -19.50 1.26
N ALA A 181 5.99 -18.60 2.14
CA ALA A 181 5.80 -17.19 1.84
C ALA A 181 7.06 -16.55 1.27
N ARG A 182 6.84 -15.71 0.26
CA ARG A 182 7.82 -14.86 -0.42
C ARG A 182 7.12 -13.59 -0.82
N LEU A 183 7.86 -12.50 -0.95
CA LEU A 183 7.31 -11.24 -1.43
C LEU A 183 7.43 -11.17 -2.94
N TYR A 184 6.38 -10.68 -3.59
CA TYR A 184 6.37 -10.49 -5.04
C TYR A 184 6.73 -9.05 -5.35
N VAL A 185 7.84 -8.86 -6.05
CA VAL A 185 8.47 -7.54 -6.19
C VAL A 185 8.16 -6.95 -7.56
N HIS A 186 7.59 -5.75 -7.55
CA HIS A 186 7.46 -4.88 -8.72
C HIS A 186 8.41 -3.70 -8.57
N VAL A 187 9.24 -3.45 -9.58
CA VAL A 187 10.23 -2.37 -9.57
C VAL A 187 9.86 -1.35 -10.63
N LYS A 188 9.51 -0.13 -10.20
CA LYS A 188 9.04 0.92 -11.11
C LYS A 188 9.79 2.24 -10.91
N PRO A 189 10.06 2.99 -11.99
CA PRO A 189 10.48 4.39 -11.89
C PRO A 189 9.52 5.23 -11.05
N ALA A 190 10.08 6.15 -10.26
CA ALA A 190 9.34 7.13 -9.49
C ALA A 190 9.95 8.53 -9.66
N LEU A 191 9.11 9.56 -9.50
CA LEU A 191 9.52 10.98 -9.56
C LEU A 191 10.36 11.30 -10.80
N GLY A 192 9.85 10.94 -11.98
CA GLY A 192 10.54 11.17 -13.25
C GLY A 192 11.78 10.30 -13.44
N GLY A 193 11.87 9.16 -12.75
CA GLY A 193 13.01 8.24 -12.80
C GLY A 193 14.23 8.70 -12.03
N THR A 194 14.08 9.69 -11.14
CA THR A 194 15.12 10.06 -10.16
C THR A 194 15.10 9.16 -8.93
N PHE A 195 14.02 8.40 -8.75
CA PHE A 195 13.86 7.40 -7.71
C PHE A 195 13.41 6.07 -8.32
N THR A 196 13.68 5.00 -7.61
CA THR A 196 13.12 3.67 -7.85
C THR A 196 12.22 3.30 -6.69
N ASP A 197 10.98 2.96 -7.01
CA ASP A 197 10.06 2.33 -6.07
C ASP A 197 10.18 0.81 -6.21
N ILE A 198 10.57 0.15 -5.12
CA ILE A 198 10.56 -1.31 -4.98
C ILE A 198 9.33 -1.68 -4.16
N VAL A 199 8.26 -2.04 -4.87
CA VAL A 199 6.97 -2.45 -4.30
C VAL A 199 7.06 -3.94 -3.96
N MET A 200 6.76 -4.29 -2.71
CA MET A 200 6.83 -5.67 -2.23
C MET A 200 5.45 -6.13 -1.77
N TRP A 201 4.83 -7.00 -2.57
CA TRP A 201 3.51 -7.56 -2.32
C TRP A 201 3.59 -8.80 -1.43
N VAL A 202 2.69 -8.88 -0.45
CA VAL A 202 2.47 -10.01 0.46
C VAL A 202 1.14 -10.64 0.11
N PHE A 203 1.14 -11.97 -0.05
CA PHE A 203 -0.07 -12.75 -0.30
C PHE A 203 -0.46 -13.55 0.94
N CYS A 204 -1.65 -13.31 1.46
CA CYS A 204 -2.28 -14.17 2.47
C CYS A 204 -3.46 -14.93 1.84
N PRO A 205 -3.60 -16.24 2.05
CA PRO A 205 -4.74 -17.00 1.53
C PRO A 205 -6.11 -16.57 2.05
N PHE A 206 -6.16 -15.83 3.16
CA PHE A 206 -7.39 -15.42 3.81
C PHE A 206 -7.15 -14.15 4.64
N ASN A 207 -8.12 -13.25 4.64
CA ASN A 207 -8.24 -12.14 5.58
C ASN A 207 -9.26 -12.52 6.67
N GLY A 208 -8.88 -12.37 7.93
CA GLY A 208 -9.72 -12.72 9.08
C GLY A 208 -10.76 -11.66 9.44
N PRO A 209 -11.60 -11.91 10.47
CA PRO A 209 -12.65 -10.98 10.83
C PRO A 209 -12.08 -9.69 11.42
N ALA A 210 -12.72 -8.57 11.07
CA ALA A 210 -12.34 -7.27 11.56
C ALA A 210 -12.62 -7.10 13.05
N ALA A 211 -11.82 -6.27 13.69
CA ALA A 211 -12.09 -5.77 15.04
C ALA A 211 -12.49 -4.29 14.96
N ILE A 212 -13.53 -3.91 15.70
CA ILE A 212 -13.96 -2.52 15.81
C ILE A 212 -13.65 -2.04 17.23
N LYS A 213 -13.12 -0.83 17.33
CA LYS A 213 -13.01 -0.12 18.62
C LYS A 213 -14.11 0.92 18.69
N VAL A 214 -14.79 0.98 19.84
CA VAL A 214 -15.78 1.99 20.19
C VAL A 214 -15.34 2.60 21.51
N SER A 215 -14.68 3.76 21.48
CA SER A 215 -14.13 4.40 22.67
C SER A 215 -13.19 3.46 23.45
N PHE A 216 -13.58 2.96 24.62
CA PHE A 216 -12.81 2.02 25.45
C PHE A 216 -13.15 0.54 25.19
N LEU A 217 -14.20 0.25 24.41
CA LEU A 217 -14.66 -1.11 24.09
C LEU A 217 -14.00 -1.62 22.81
N ASN A 218 -13.62 -2.90 22.81
CA ASN A 218 -13.10 -3.60 21.64
C ASN A 218 -14.04 -4.74 21.29
N ILE A 219 -14.56 -4.73 20.07
CA ILE A 219 -15.59 -5.63 19.59
C ILE A 219 -15.00 -6.42 18.44
N LYS A 220 -14.82 -7.72 18.63
CA LYS A 220 -14.43 -8.64 17.57
C LYS A 220 -15.67 -9.01 16.78
N LEU A 221 -15.67 -8.76 15.47
CA LEU A 221 -16.75 -9.22 14.60
C LEU A 221 -16.60 -10.71 14.34
N LYS A 222 -17.69 -11.35 13.92
CA LYS A 222 -17.67 -12.80 13.70
C LYS A 222 -17.25 -13.20 12.30
N LYS A 223 -17.72 -12.46 11.30
CA LYS A 223 -17.50 -12.72 9.87
C LYS A 223 -17.28 -11.46 9.04
N ILE A 224 -17.68 -10.30 9.56
CA ILE A 224 -17.51 -9.04 8.85
C ILE A 224 -16.02 -8.74 8.68
N GLY A 225 -15.63 -8.42 7.45
CA GLY A 225 -14.26 -8.15 7.04
C GLY A 225 -13.48 -9.39 6.60
N GLU A 226 -14.01 -10.59 6.80
CA GLU A 226 -13.37 -11.80 6.28
C GLU A 226 -13.48 -11.84 4.74
N HIS A 227 -12.42 -12.27 4.07
CA HIS A 227 -12.51 -12.60 2.65
C HIS A 227 -11.42 -13.59 2.24
N VAL A 228 -11.69 -14.33 1.17
CA VAL A 228 -10.72 -15.24 0.57
C VAL A 228 -9.66 -14.41 -0.14
N SER A 229 -8.40 -14.79 0.09
CA SER A 229 -7.19 -14.11 -0.37
C SER A 229 -7.05 -12.68 0.12
N ASP A 230 -5.81 -12.24 0.26
CA ASP A 230 -5.49 -10.88 0.64
C ASP A 230 -4.16 -10.48 0.01
N TRP A 231 -4.11 -9.24 -0.49
CA TRP A 231 -2.96 -8.66 -1.16
C TRP A 231 -2.63 -7.32 -0.51
N GLU A 232 -1.58 -7.32 0.29
CA GLU A 232 -1.04 -6.13 0.95
C GLU A 232 0.35 -5.81 0.39
N HIS A 233 0.82 -4.57 0.55
CA HIS A 233 2.15 -4.21 0.09
C HIS A 233 2.81 -3.11 0.90
N PHE A 234 4.11 -2.99 0.71
CA PHE A 234 4.85 -1.80 1.12
C PHE A 234 5.84 -1.45 0.03
N THR A 235 6.21 -0.18 -0.05
CA THR A 235 7.04 0.32 -1.15
C THR A 235 8.25 1.05 -0.60
N LEU A 236 9.45 0.60 -1.00
CA LEU A 236 10.69 1.28 -0.67
C LEU A 236 11.00 2.28 -1.77
N ARG A 237 11.19 3.56 -1.42
CA ARG A 237 11.60 4.60 -2.36
C ARG A 237 13.07 4.91 -2.20
N ILE A 238 13.84 4.62 -3.25
CA ILE A 238 15.31 4.70 -3.24
C ILE A 238 15.78 5.75 -4.24
N CYS A 239 16.68 6.63 -3.81
CA CYS A 239 17.30 7.62 -4.69
C CYS A 239 18.23 6.96 -5.70
N ASN A 240 18.01 7.19 -6.99
CA ASN A 240 18.81 6.58 -8.06
C ASN A 240 20.25 7.11 -8.13
N PHE A 241 20.52 8.26 -7.51
CA PHE A 241 21.85 8.88 -7.52
C PHE A 241 22.71 8.48 -6.33
N SER A 242 22.15 8.49 -5.11
CA SER A 242 22.89 8.13 -3.89
C SER A 242 22.74 6.64 -3.52
N GLY A 243 21.71 5.96 -4.04
CA GLY A 243 21.35 4.62 -3.62
C GLY A 243 20.70 4.56 -2.24
N GLU A 244 20.38 5.69 -1.62
CA GLU A 244 19.83 5.75 -0.27
C GLU A 244 18.31 5.53 -0.26
N LEU A 245 17.84 4.78 0.73
CA LEU A 245 16.42 4.68 1.08
C LEU A 245 15.95 6.03 1.65
N TRP A 246 14.93 6.62 1.03
CA TRP A 246 14.36 7.89 1.47
C TRP A 246 13.13 7.71 2.35
N GLN A 247 12.25 6.82 1.95
CA GLN A 247 10.97 6.60 2.62
C GLN A 247 10.43 5.22 2.30
N VAL A 248 9.60 4.70 3.19
CA VAL A 248 8.84 3.47 3.00
C VAL A 248 7.36 3.78 3.10
N TYR A 249 6.59 3.36 2.09
CA TYR A 249 5.14 3.39 2.12
C TYR A 249 4.61 2.13 2.79
N PHE A 250 3.65 2.30 3.69
CA PHE A 250 2.96 1.22 4.38
C PHE A 250 1.50 1.21 3.95
N SER A 251 1.03 0.14 3.29
CA SER A 251 -0.38 0.00 2.90
C SER A 251 -1.26 -0.19 4.14
N GLU A 252 -2.37 0.53 4.15
CA GLU A 252 -3.43 0.41 5.15
C GLU A 252 -4.77 0.31 4.43
N HIS A 253 -5.13 -0.90 4.00
CA HIS A 253 -6.36 -1.16 3.24
C HIS A 253 -6.39 -0.37 1.92
N SER A 254 -7.33 0.56 1.75
CA SER A 254 -7.52 1.33 0.51
C SER A 254 -6.57 2.53 0.33
N GLY A 255 -5.66 2.76 1.28
CA GLY A 255 -4.66 3.83 1.27
C GLY A 255 -3.40 3.44 2.04
N GLY A 256 -2.73 4.40 2.67
CA GLY A 256 -1.52 4.13 3.43
C GLY A 256 -0.70 5.40 3.69
N LYS A 257 0.52 5.23 4.17
CA LYS A 257 1.36 6.35 4.58
C LYS A 257 2.82 6.15 4.19
N TRP A 258 3.43 7.20 3.64
CA TRP A 258 4.88 7.31 3.52
C TRP A 258 5.51 7.71 4.85
N VAL A 259 6.57 7.00 5.23
CA VAL A 259 7.36 7.27 6.44
C VAL A 259 8.80 7.45 6.04
N ASP A 260 9.40 8.55 6.47
CA ASP A 260 10.80 8.85 6.18
C ASP A 260 11.73 7.82 6.81
N ALA A 261 12.85 7.54 6.14
CA ALA A 261 13.81 6.54 6.58
C ALA A 261 14.36 6.81 7.99
N SER A 262 14.39 8.08 8.43
CA SER A 262 14.81 8.47 9.78
C SER A 262 13.84 8.03 10.89
N ASP A 263 12.58 7.80 10.54
CA ASP A 263 11.51 7.44 11.50
C ASP A 263 11.22 5.93 11.48
N LEU A 264 11.94 5.14 10.68
CA LEU A 264 11.78 3.70 10.60
C LEU A 264 12.52 2.96 11.73
N GLU A 265 11.99 1.79 12.07
CA GLU A 265 12.73 0.80 12.86
C GLU A 265 13.56 -0.11 11.98
N PHE A 266 14.75 -0.49 12.44
CA PHE A 266 15.69 -1.37 11.73
C PHE A 266 16.07 -2.57 12.60
N ILE A 267 16.10 -3.77 12.01
CA ILE A 267 16.47 -4.99 12.75
C ILE A 267 17.99 -5.20 12.78
N HIS A 268 18.64 -5.05 11.62
CA HIS A 268 20.08 -5.23 11.43
C HIS A 268 20.57 -4.37 10.27
N GLY A 269 21.53 -3.48 10.53
CA GLY A 269 22.05 -2.55 9.52
C GLY A 269 20.92 -1.72 8.94
N ASN A 270 20.80 -1.71 7.61
CA ASN A 270 19.87 -0.87 6.86
C ASN A 270 18.56 -1.59 6.48
N LYS A 271 18.23 -2.72 7.12
CA LYS A 271 16.99 -3.46 6.86
C LYS A 271 15.85 -2.94 7.75
N PRO A 272 14.84 -2.25 7.18
CA PRO A 272 13.70 -1.77 7.92
C PRO A 272 12.86 -2.93 8.46
N ILE A 273 11.97 -2.60 9.38
CA ILE A 273 10.97 -3.51 9.91
C ILE A 273 9.59 -3.09 9.40
N VAL A 274 8.78 -4.08 9.03
CA VAL A 274 7.36 -3.91 8.75
C VAL A 274 6.58 -4.76 9.74
N TYR A 275 5.56 -4.18 10.37
CA TYR A 275 4.65 -4.89 11.25
C TYR A 275 3.30 -5.07 10.55
N SER A 276 2.95 -6.30 10.22
CA SER A 276 1.65 -6.65 9.64
C SER A 276 0.63 -6.80 10.77
N SER A 277 -0.51 -6.15 10.61
CA SER A 277 -1.60 -6.20 11.59
C SER A 277 -2.28 -7.57 11.61
N LYS A 278 -2.85 -7.92 12.76
CA LYS A 278 -3.61 -9.16 12.91
C LYS A 278 -4.82 -9.19 11.98
N HIS A 279 -5.04 -10.31 11.29
CA HIS A 279 -6.11 -10.63 10.35
C HIS A 279 -6.12 -9.81 9.07
N GLY A 280 -6.18 -8.48 9.17
CA GLY A 280 -6.30 -7.56 8.02
C GLY A 280 -4.99 -7.22 7.34
N HIS A 281 -3.87 -7.73 7.86
CA HIS A 281 -2.51 -7.67 7.30
C HIS A 281 -1.91 -6.31 6.94
N ALA A 282 -2.65 -5.20 7.10
CA ALA A 282 -2.18 -3.84 6.91
C ALA A 282 -0.82 -3.61 7.55
N SER A 283 0.03 -2.88 6.84
CA SER A 283 1.43 -2.68 7.17
C SER A 283 1.62 -1.45 8.05
N TYR A 284 2.49 -1.56 9.05
CA TYR A 284 2.80 -0.45 9.97
C TYR A 284 4.31 -0.35 10.25
N PRO A 285 4.85 0.88 10.43
CA PRO A 285 6.27 1.11 10.73
C PRO A 285 6.67 0.74 12.16
N HIS A 286 5.69 0.69 13.08
CA HIS A 286 5.90 0.44 14.51
C HIS A 286 4.89 -0.58 15.03
N PRO A 287 5.18 -1.27 16.14
CA PRO A 287 4.18 -2.05 16.84
C PRO A 287 3.18 -1.10 17.52
N GLY A 288 1.91 -1.46 17.55
CA GLY A 288 0.88 -0.61 18.13
C GLY A 288 -0.54 -1.07 17.84
N SER A 289 -1.48 -0.27 18.31
CA SER A 289 -2.91 -0.41 18.01
C SER A 289 -3.36 0.82 17.23
N TYR A 290 -3.73 0.60 15.98
CA TYR A 290 -4.07 1.62 15.00
C TYR A 290 -5.58 1.63 14.76
N LEU A 291 -6.13 2.81 14.51
CA LEU A 291 -7.55 2.99 14.22
C LEU A 291 -7.76 3.62 12.86
N GLN A 292 -8.45 2.91 11.98
CA GLN A 292 -8.82 3.39 10.66
C GLN A 292 -10.27 3.87 10.64
N GLY A 293 -10.53 4.96 9.88
CA GLY A 293 -11.86 5.57 9.79
C GLY A 293 -12.32 6.25 11.09
N SER A 294 -11.38 6.61 11.97
CA SER A 294 -11.71 7.06 13.33
C SER A 294 -12.44 8.41 13.36
N VAL A 295 -13.72 8.40 13.74
CA VAL A 295 -14.42 9.60 14.24
C VAL A 295 -14.78 9.37 15.70
N ALA A 296 -14.40 10.33 16.57
CA ALA A 296 -14.62 10.25 18.02
C ALA A 296 -14.09 8.96 18.69
N GLY A 297 -13.05 8.33 18.13
CA GLY A 297 -12.46 7.09 18.66
C GLY A 297 -13.24 5.82 18.30
N ILE A 298 -14.07 5.87 17.25
CA ILE A 298 -14.79 4.74 16.68
C ILE A 298 -14.19 4.40 15.32
N GLY A 299 -13.69 3.19 15.13
CA GLY A 299 -13.09 2.77 13.87
C GLY A 299 -12.63 1.32 13.85
N VAL A 300 -12.12 0.87 12.69
CA VAL A 300 -11.51 -0.45 12.53
C VAL A 300 -10.18 -0.47 13.27
N ARG A 301 -9.97 -1.47 14.11
CA ARG A 301 -8.79 -1.63 14.95
C ARG A 301 -7.82 -2.62 14.30
N ASN A 302 -6.62 -2.14 14.02
CA ASN A 302 -5.50 -2.93 13.52
C ASN A 302 -4.44 -3.05 14.62
N ASP A 303 -4.18 -4.26 15.10
CA ASP A 303 -3.14 -4.51 16.10
C ASP A 303 -1.90 -5.12 15.44
N ALA A 304 -0.78 -4.42 15.52
CA ALA A 304 0.50 -4.83 14.94
C ALA A 304 1.53 -5.04 16.05
N ALA A 305 2.25 -6.15 16.04
CA ALA A 305 3.22 -6.46 17.09
C ALA A 305 4.34 -7.36 16.58
N ARG A 306 5.51 -7.22 17.20
CA ARG A 306 6.65 -8.11 16.92
C ARG A 306 6.35 -9.53 17.40
N SER A 307 6.78 -10.52 16.61
CA SER A 307 6.69 -11.92 17.01
C SER A 307 7.87 -12.74 16.48
N LYS A 308 7.81 -14.06 16.68
CA LYS A 308 8.74 -15.02 16.07
C LYS A 308 8.34 -15.39 14.63
N PHE A 309 7.17 -14.96 14.17
CA PHE A 309 6.65 -15.22 12.83
C PHE A 309 7.03 -14.04 11.93
N PHE A 310 7.95 -14.30 11.01
CA PHE A 310 8.43 -13.27 10.10
C PHE A 310 8.80 -13.82 8.72
N VAL A 311 8.83 -12.93 7.75
CA VAL A 311 9.40 -13.17 6.42
C VAL A 311 10.49 -12.13 6.16
N ASP A 312 11.71 -12.59 5.90
CA ASP A 312 12.81 -11.73 5.47
C ASP A 312 12.75 -11.56 3.95
N SER A 313 12.26 -10.40 3.51
CA SER A 313 12.08 -10.09 2.08
C SER A 313 13.39 -9.89 1.33
N SER A 314 14.52 -9.68 2.02
CA SER A 314 15.84 -9.64 1.38
C SER A 314 16.31 -11.02 0.92
N LEU A 315 15.70 -12.10 1.44
CA LEU A 315 16.06 -13.49 1.14
C LEU A 315 14.92 -14.24 0.42
N LYS A 316 13.66 -13.91 0.75
CA LYS A 316 12.47 -14.59 0.22
C LYS A 316 11.65 -13.64 -0.63
N TYR A 317 12.05 -13.49 -1.88
CA TYR A 317 11.32 -12.68 -2.84
C TYR A 317 11.36 -13.28 -4.25
N GLU A 318 10.50 -12.75 -5.12
CA GLU A 318 10.45 -13.05 -6.54
C GLU A 318 10.16 -11.74 -7.29
N ILE A 319 11.07 -11.31 -8.16
CA ILE A 319 10.82 -10.12 -9.00
C ILE A 319 9.85 -10.54 -10.11
N ILE A 320 8.66 -9.95 -10.11
CA ILE A 320 7.57 -10.30 -11.00
C ILE A 320 7.34 -9.27 -12.10
N ALA A 321 7.84 -8.04 -11.95
CA ALA A 321 7.75 -7.00 -12.96
C ALA A 321 8.84 -5.93 -12.78
N ALA A 322 9.38 -5.46 -13.91
CA ALA A 322 10.31 -4.33 -13.98
C ALA A 322 10.33 -3.78 -15.43
N GLU A 323 9.23 -3.13 -15.82
CA GLU A 323 8.92 -2.75 -17.21
C GLU A 323 10.02 -1.88 -17.85
N TYR A 324 10.70 -1.05 -17.06
CA TYR A 324 11.76 -0.17 -17.54
C TYR A 324 13.02 -0.92 -18.04
N LEU A 325 13.19 -2.20 -17.70
CA LEU A 325 14.28 -3.04 -18.21
C LEU A 325 14.03 -3.54 -19.64
N GLY A 326 12.81 -3.35 -20.15
CA GLY A 326 12.37 -3.77 -21.48
C GLY A 326 11.41 -4.95 -21.46
N ASP A 327 10.59 -5.04 -22.50
CA ASP A 327 9.54 -6.04 -22.64
C ASP A 327 10.11 -7.47 -22.56
N GLY A 328 9.53 -8.29 -21.69
CA GLY A 328 9.92 -9.70 -21.51
C GLY A 328 11.26 -9.90 -20.78
N TYR A 329 11.90 -8.85 -20.27
CA TYR A 329 13.14 -8.98 -19.50
C TYR A 329 12.91 -9.72 -18.18
N ILE A 330 11.81 -9.40 -17.49
CA ILE A 330 11.29 -10.17 -16.36
C ILE A 330 10.12 -11.01 -16.86
N ALA A 331 10.18 -12.32 -16.65
CA ALA A 331 9.08 -13.22 -16.94
C ALA A 331 7.98 -13.05 -15.87
N GLU A 332 6.88 -12.40 -16.24
CA GLU A 332 5.71 -12.30 -15.37
C GLU A 332 5.12 -13.70 -15.14
N PRO A 333 4.72 -14.05 -13.90
CA PRO A 333 4.04 -15.31 -13.65
C PRO A 333 2.60 -15.27 -14.19
N ASP A 334 2.08 -16.43 -14.65
CA ASP A 334 0.79 -16.49 -15.33
C ASP A 334 -0.36 -15.91 -14.49
N TRP A 335 -0.35 -16.16 -13.17
CA TRP A 335 -1.35 -15.64 -12.24
C TRP A 335 -1.36 -14.12 -12.11
N LEU A 336 -0.25 -13.43 -12.43
CA LEU A 336 -0.22 -11.97 -12.40
C LEU A 336 -1.15 -11.36 -13.47
N GLN A 337 -1.45 -12.14 -14.52
CA GLN A 337 -2.39 -11.74 -15.57
C GLN A 337 -3.86 -12.03 -15.23
N TYR A 338 -4.17 -12.54 -14.04
CA TYR A 338 -5.55 -12.80 -13.64
C TYR A 338 -6.21 -11.55 -13.04
N MET A 339 -7.04 -10.88 -13.85
CA MET A 339 -7.68 -9.57 -13.55
C MET A 339 -9.09 -9.70 -12.95
N ARG A 340 -9.37 -10.77 -12.19
CA ARG A 340 -10.68 -11.00 -11.53
C ARG A 340 -10.50 -11.23 -10.03
N GLU A 341 -11.60 -11.44 -9.32
CA GLU A 341 -11.58 -11.58 -7.87
C GLU A 341 -10.83 -12.83 -7.39
N TRP A 342 -10.00 -12.64 -6.38
CA TRP A 342 -9.33 -13.71 -5.64
C TRP A 342 -10.17 -14.24 -4.46
N GLY A 343 -11.48 -14.14 -4.57
CA GLY A 343 -12.43 -14.61 -3.58
C GLY A 343 -13.86 -14.44 -4.07
N PRO A 344 -14.84 -15.15 -3.49
CA PRO A 344 -16.24 -14.97 -3.84
C PRO A 344 -16.78 -13.63 -3.33
N THR A 345 -17.81 -13.10 -3.98
CA THR A 345 -18.62 -12.00 -3.44
C THR A 345 -19.76 -12.55 -2.58
N VAL A 346 -19.71 -12.30 -1.27
CA VAL A 346 -20.73 -12.69 -0.29
C VAL A 346 -21.35 -11.43 0.31
N LYS A 347 -22.65 -11.22 0.05
CA LYS A 347 -23.40 -10.13 0.69
C LYS A 347 -23.98 -10.60 2.02
N TYR A 348 -23.55 -9.99 3.11
CA TYR A 348 -24.12 -10.22 4.43
C TYR A 348 -25.34 -9.31 4.69
N ASN A 349 -26.18 -9.73 5.63
CA ASN A 349 -27.02 -8.77 6.37
C ASN A 349 -26.18 -8.14 7.51
N SER A 350 -25.08 -7.46 7.11
CA SER A 350 -24.12 -6.77 7.99
C SER A 350 -24.81 -5.77 8.92
N ARG A 351 -25.96 -5.25 8.49
CA ARG A 351 -26.86 -4.40 9.26
C ARG A 351 -27.14 -4.92 10.66
N SER A 352 -27.39 -6.22 10.86
CA SER A 352 -27.74 -6.76 12.18
C SER A 352 -26.57 -6.81 13.17
N GLU A 353 -25.33 -7.02 12.70
CA GLU A 353 -24.14 -6.95 13.55
C GLU A 353 -23.73 -5.50 13.81
N ILE A 354 -23.90 -4.60 12.82
CA ILE A 354 -23.59 -3.17 12.95
C ILE A 354 -24.64 -2.45 13.81
N GLU A 355 -25.92 -2.79 13.72
CA GLU A 355 -26.98 -2.25 14.59
C GLU A 355 -26.70 -2.55 16.06
N ARG A 356 -26.15 -3.73 16.38
CA ARG A 356 -25.70 -4.04 17.75
C ARG A 356 -24.56 -3.15 18.24
N LEU A 357 -23.78 -2.53 17.34
CA LEU A 357 -22.75 -1.57 17.73
C LEU A 357 -23.38 -0.27 18.22
N ILE A 358 -24.53 0.14 17.66
CA ILE A 358 -25.27 1.33 18.10
C ILE A 358 -25.68 1.19 19.57
N ASP A 359 -26.18 0.01 19.95
CA ASP A 359 -26.58 -0.29 21.33
C ASP A 359 -25.40 -0.22 22.33
N LEU A 360 -24.17 -0.31 21.84
CA LEU A 360 -22.94 -0.25 22.64
C LEU A 360 -22.28 1.14 22.66
N LEU A 361 -22.81 2.10 21.89
CA LEU A 361 -22.32 3.47 21.90
C LEU A 361 -22.62 4.16 23.23
N PRO A 362 -21.70 4.99 23.76
CA PRO A 362 -21.98 5.77 24.94
C PRO A 362 -23.20 6.70 24.74
N PRO A 363 -24.03 6.97 25.76
CA PRO A 363 -25.29 7.73 25.61
C PRO A 363 -25.14 9.16 25.07
N PHE A 364 -23.94 9.73 25.17
CA PHE A 364 -23.59 11.07 24.67
C PHE A 364 -23.10 11.06 23.21
N VAL A 365 -22.98 9.88 22.59
CA VAL A 365 -22.55 9.66 21.20
C VAL A 365 -23.80 9.33 20.38
N GLN A 366 -24.39 10.34 19.73
CA GLN A 366 -25.52 10.16 18.82
C GLN A 366 -24.99 9.93 17.40
N PHE A 367 -24.76 8.68 17.03
CA PHE A 367 -24.55 8.29 15.63
C PHE A 367 -25.83 7.66 15.09
N SER A 368 -26.23 8.05 13.89
CA SER A 368 -27.19 7.24 13.14
C SER A 368 -26.50 5.97 12.62
N LEU A 369 -27.29 4.97 12.24
CA LEU A 369 -26.77 3.80 11.53
C LEU A 369 -26.07 4.21 10.24
N GLU A 370 -26.60 5.19 9.53
CA GLU A 370 -26.04 5.71 8.28
C GLU A 370 -24.67 6.37 8.50
N ASP A 371 -24.49 7.10 9.61
CA ASP A 371 -23.20 7.68 9.96
C ASP A 371 -22.16 6.60 10.27
N LEU A 372 -22.53 5.56 11.04
CA LEU A 372 -21.65 4.41 11.31
C LEU A 372 -21.30 3.64 10.03
N LEU A 373 -22.28 3.46 9.13
CA LEU A 373 -22.07 2.86 7.81
C LEU A 373 -21.25 3.77 6.86
N ALA A 374 -21.09 5.05 7.18
CA ALA A 374 -20.18 5.92 6.45
C ALA A 374 -18.76 5.92 7.04
N LEU A 375 -18.60 5.52 8.31
CA LEU A 375 -17.31 5.46 9.00
C LEU A 375 -16.48 4.22 8.66
N PHE A 376 -17.13 3.08 8.50
CA PHE A 376 -16.40 1.84 8.23
C PHE A 376 -16.04 1.72 6.74
N PRO A 377 -14.84 1.18 6.43
CA PRO A 377 -14.45 0.85 5.06
C PRO A 377 -15.52 0.02 4.37
N THR A 378 -15.66 0.23 3.06
CA THR A 378 -16.61 -0.52 2.21
C THR A 378 -16.45 -2.04 2.30
N GLU A 379 -15.21 -2.46 2.58
CA GLU A 379 -14.72 -3.80 2.83
C GLU A 379 -15.42 -4.49 4.01
N LEU A 380 -16.08 -3.73 4.90
CA LEU A 380 -16.87 -4.28 6.01
C LEU A 380 -18.35 -4.56 5.65
N TYR A 381 -18.80 -4.27 4.43
CA TYR A 381 -20.21 -4.46 4.03
C TYR A 381 -20.50 -5.75 3.25
N GLY A 382 -19.46 -6.53 2.94
CA GLY A 382 -19.55 -7.86 2.32
C GLY A 382 -18.18 -8.53 2.30
N GLU A 383 -18.13 -9.82 1.99
CA GLU A 383 -16.88 -10.44 1.58
C GLU A 383 -16.76 -10.23 0.08
N GLU A 384 -15.70 -9.58 -0.38
CA GLU A 384 -15.33 -9.55 -1.79
C GLU A 384 -13.84 -9.78 -1.81
N GLY A 385 -13.41 -10.91 -2.36
CA GLY A 385 -11.98 -11.17 -2.49
C GLY A 385 -11.33 -10.07 -3.33
N PRO A 386 -10.09 -9.66 -3.01
CA PRO A 386 -9.44 -8.60 -3.74
C PRO A 386 -9.17 -9.03 -5.18
N THR A 387 -9.03 -8.07 -6.08
CA THR A 387 -8.31 -8.29 -7.34
C THR A 387 -6.80 -8.41 -7.09
N GLY A 388 -6.08 -9.03 -8.04
CA GLY A 388 -4.63 -9.18 -7.96
C GLY A 388 -3.86 -7.85 -8.04
N PRO A 389 -2.54 -7.85 -7.79
CA PRO A 389 -1.71 -6.65 -7.73
C PRO A 389 -1.80 -5.73 -8.96
N LYS A 390 -1.91 -6.30 -10.17
CA LYS A 390 -1.87 -5.54 -11.43
C LYS A 390 -3.16 -4.76 -11.73
N GLU A 391 -4.26 -5.07 -11.04
CA GLU A 391 -5.50 -4.30 -11.06
C GLU A 391 -5.48 -3.10 -10.10
N LYS A 392 -4.49 -3.04 -9.20
CA LYS A 392 -4.40 -1.95 -8.24
C LYS A 392 -3.94 -0.69 -8.98
N ASN A 393 -4.58 0.44 -8.69
CA ASN A 393 -4.29 1.72 -9.34
C ASN A 393 -2.83 2.18 -9.15
N ASN A 394 -2.20 1.78 -8.05
CA ASN A 394 -0.80 2.03 -7.74
C ASN A 394 0.15 1.07 -8.47
N TRP A 395 -0.30 0.07 -9.24
CA TRP A 395 0.59 -0.72 -10.09
C TRP A 395 1.34 0.19 -11.06
N PHE A 396 0.59 0.96 -11.85
CA PHE A 396 1.15 1.99 -12.74
C PHE A 396 1.23 3.37 -12.09
N GLY A 397 0.35 3.66 -11.12
CA GLY A 397 0.29 4.92 -10.40
C GLY A 397 1.34 5.06 -9.29
N ASP A 398 1.23 6.16 -8.56
CA ASP A 398 1.94 6.36 -7.29
C ASP A 398 1.12 5.79 -6.13
N GLU A 399 1.76 5.63 -4.98
CA GLU A 399 1.08 5.14 -3.77
C GLU A 399 0.01 6.12 -3.27
N ARG A 400 -1.07 5.59 -2.70
CA ARG A 400 -2.24 6.39 -2.29
C ARG A 400 -2.13 6.82 -0.83
N CYS A 401 -1.88 8.11 -0.59
CA CYS A 401 -1.88 8.71 0.74
C CYS A 401 -3.27 9.11 1.21
#